data_AF-A0A1F3R978-F1
#
_entry.id   AF-A0A1F3R978-F1
#
_cell.length_a   1.000
_cell.length_b   1.000
_cell.length_c   1.000
_cell.angle_alpha   90.00
_cell.angle_beta   90.00
_cell.angle_gamma   90.00
#
_symmetry.space_group_name_H-M   'P 1'
#
loop_
_entity.id
_entity.type
_entity.pdbx_description
1 polymer ?
#
loop_
_entity_poly.entity_id
_entity_poly.type
_entity_poly.pdbx_seq_one_letter_code
_entity_poly.pdbx_strand_id
1 'polypeptide(L)'
;MKLMISITIALLFCVSIASTAKAQTTDTTITVKVTGIGCSSDVKSIGDRIKKLEGVIECNVGKQGTTTSYIIKYNPKVINVEELNSTIENTAGCENPNDRPYKVKKK
;
A
#
# COMPACT_ATOMS: atom_id res chain seq x y z
N MET A 1 -16.97 13.67 -66.94
CA MET A 1 -15.95 13.49 -65.89
C MET A 1 -16.62 13.90 -64.58
N LYS A 2 -17.42 13.08 -63.86
CA LYS A 2 -17.11 11.80 -63.23
C LYS A 2 -15.69 11.83 -62.69
N LEU A 3 -15.51 11.98 -61.37
CA LEU A 3 -15.15 10.87 -60.50
C LEU A 3 -14.66 11.34 -59.09
N MET A 4 -15.37 10.88 -58.04
CA MET A 4 -14.92 10.58 -56.64
C MET A 4 -14.58 11.78 -55.71
N ILE A 5 -15.28 12.10 -54.60
CA ILE A 5 -15.71 11.34 -53.39
C ILE A 5 -14.56 10.59 -52.70
N SER A 6 -14.36 10.88 -51.40
CA SER A 6 -13.31 10.44 -50.44
C SER A 6 -12.13 11.43 -50.41
N ILE A 7 -11.78 12.07 -49.30
CA ILE A 7 -11.39 11.46 -48.02
C ILE A 7 -11.92 12.35 -46.88
N THR A 8 -13.11 12.02 -46.39
CA THR A 8 -13.27 11.91 -44.94
C THR A 8 -12.34 10.79 -44.47
N ILE A 9 -11.92 10.82 -43.19
CA ILE A 9 -11.24 9.74 -42.46
C ILE A 9 -9.70 9.87 -42.42
N ALA A 10 -9.20 10.18 -41.22
CA ALA A 10 -8.14 9.42 -40.53
C ALA A 10 -7.08 10.26 -39.82
N LEU A 11 -7.47 11.24 -39.03
CA LEU A 11 -6.74 11.59 -37.80
C LEU A 11 -7.85 11.78 -36.76
N LEU A 12 -8.52 10.73 -36.25
CA LEU A 12 -7.91 9.64 -35.48
C LEU A 12 -6.82 10.14 -34.51
N PHE A 13 -6.97 11.37 -34.01
CA PHE A 13 -6.72 11.60 -32.59
C PHE A 13 -7.77 10.77 -31.85
N CYS A 14 -7.44 9.49 -31.68
CA CYS A 14 -7.91 8.70 -30.57
C CYS A 14 -7.43 9.48 -29.35
N VAL A 15 -8.21 10.46 -28.91
CA VAL A 15 -8.15 10.91 -27.53
C VAL A 15 -8.64 9.70 -26.77
N SER A 16 -7.69 8.81 -26.51
CA SER A 16 -7.73 7.79 -25.49
C SER A 16 -7.85 8.57 -24.19
N ILE A 17 -9.06 9.01 -23.87
CA ILE A 17 -9.45 9.09 -22.47
C ILE A 17 -9.40 7.62 -22.09
N ALA A 18 -8.21 7.19 -21.64
CA ALA A 18 -8.06 6.01 -20.84
C ALA A 18 -9.00 6.27 -19.68
N SER A 19 -10.22 5.76 -19.81
CA SER A 19 -11.11 5.53 -18.69
C SER A 19 -10.26 4.70 -17.75
N THR A 20 -9.59 5.36 -16.80
CA THR A 20 -9.20 4.72 -15.56
C THR A 20 -10.54 4.31 -14.98
N ALA A 21 -10.99 3.11 -15.38
CA ALA A 21 -11.92 2.34 -14.60
C ALA A 21 -11.29 2.37 -13.23
N LYS A 22 -11.81 3.24 -12.36
CA LYS A 22 -11.56 3.17 -10.94
C LYS A 22 -12.12 1.81 -10.61
N ALA A 23 -11.25 0.79 -10.67
CA ALA A 23 -11.57 -0.52 -10.18
C ALA A 23 -12.25 -0.27 -8.85
N GLN A 24 -13.41 -0.89 -8.66
CA GLN A 24 -14.15 -0.77 -7.42
C GLN A 24 -13.33 -1.54 -6.36
N THR A 25 -12.21 -0.94 -5.96
CA THR A 25 -11.28 -1.48 -5.00
C THR A 25 -11.97 -1.29 -3.66
N THR A 26 -12.43 -2.40 -3.10
CA THR A 26 -12.95 -2.45 -1.75
C THR A 26 -11.78 -2.15 -0.83
N ASP A 27 -11.50 -0.88 -0.58
CA ASP A 27 -10.36 -0.47 0.22
C ASP A 27 -10.79 -0.31 1.68
N THR A 28 -10.03 -0.91 2.58
CA THR A 28 -10.22 -0.78 4.02
C THR A 28 -9.01 -0.06 4.61
N THR A 29 -9.26 0.88 5.51
CA THR A 29 -8.21 1.58 6.24
C THR A 29 -8.24 1.16 7.71
N ILE A 30 -7.10 0.71 8.23
CA ILE A 30 -6.92 0.35 9.63
C ILE A 30 -5.80 1.16 10.26
N THR A 31 -5.84 1.28 11.59
CA THR A 31 -4.74 1.81 12.38
C THR A 31 -4.14 0.71 13.24
N VAL A 32 -2.88 0.36 13.00
CA VAL A 32 -2.13 -0.65 13.75
C VAL A 32 -1.17 0.04 14.70
N LYS A 33 -1.19 -0.34 15.98
CA LYS A 33 -0.28 0.20 17.01
C LYS A 33 0.85 -0.79 17.26
N VAL A 34 2.09 -0.32 17.16
CA VAL A 34 3.29 -1.16 17.25
C VAL A 34 4.20 -0.64 18.36
N THR A 35 4.67 -1.56 19.22
CA THR A 35 5.69 -1.32 20.24
C THR A 35 7.02 -1.97 19.84
N GLY A 36 8.11 -1.59 20.51
CA GLY A 36 9.45 -2.12 20.21
C GLY A 36 10.17 -1.38 19.09
N ILE A 37 9.66 -0.21 18.69
CA ILE A 37 10.31 0.71 17.75
C ILE A 37 11.23 1.61 18.58
N GLY A 38 12.54 1.51 18.33
CA GLY A 38 13.58 2.25 19.05
C GLY A 38 14.19 3.40 18.25
N CYS A 39 14.12 3.35 16.91
CA CYS A 39 14.71 4.35 16.04
C CYS A 39 13.80 4.72 14.86
N SER A 40 14.07 5.87 14.23
CA SER A 40 13.34 6.33 13.04
C SER A 40 13.52 5.39 11.84
N SER A 41 14.64 4.67 11.76
CA SER A 41 14.87 3.62 10.77
C SER A 41 13.96 2.42 10.95
N ASP A 42 13.61 2.02 12.19
CA ASP A 42 12.63 0.96 12.42
C ASP A 42 11.28 1.31 11.78
N VAL A 43 10.87 2.58 11.94
CA VAL A 43 9.61 3.07 11.40
C VAL A 43 9.56 2.93 9.88
N LYS A 44 10.66 3.32 9.23
CA LYS A 44 10.80 3.20 7.78
C LYS A 44 10.84 1.74 7.33
N SER A 45 11.65 0.90 7.99
CA SER A 45 11.81 -0.52 7.65
C SER A 45 10.49 -1.28 7.72
N ILE A 46 9.69 -1.07 8.77
CA ILE A 46 8.36 -1.67 8.92
C ILE A 46 7.42 -1.17 7.82
N GLY A 47 7.36 0.16 7.62
CA GLY A 47 6.50 0.75 6.60
C GLY A 47 6.81 0.26 5.18
N ASP A 48 8.09 0.18 4.82
CA ASP A 48 8.55 -0.34 3.53
C ASP A 48 8.21 -1.81 3.35
N ARG A 49 8.22 -2.60 4.43
CA ARG A 49 7.86 -4.02 4.37
C ARG A 49 6.36 -4.24 4.20
N ILE A 50 5.53 -3.44 4.87
CA ILE A 50 4.08 -3.44 4.69
C ILE A 50 3.72 -3.05 3.25
N LYS A 51 4.35 -2.01 2.69
CA LYS A 51 4.11 -1.55 1.30
C LYS A 51 4.44 -2.60 0.23
N LYS A 52 5.29 -3.59 0.54
CA LYS A 52 5.65 -4.68 -0.37
C LYS A 52 4.63 -5.82 -0.40
N LEU A 53 3.70 -5.85 0.55
CA LEU A 53 2.66 -6.87 0.60
C LEU A 53 1.65 -6.66 -0.53
N GLU A 54 1.27 -7.76 -1.17
CA GLU A 54 0.23 -7.72 -2.18
C GLU A 54 -1.11 -7.31 -1.55
N GLY A 55 -1.83 -6.41 -2.20
CA GLY A 55 -3.09 -5.87 -1.69
C GLY A 55 -2.94 -4.69 -0.71
N VAL A 56 -1.73 -4.31 -0.31
CA VAL A 56 -1.51 -3.02 0.36
C VAL A 56 -1.47 -1.90 -0.67
N ILE A 57 -2.24 -0.86 -0.42
CA ILE A 57 -2.42 0.29 -1.32
C ILE A 57 -1.59 1.45 -0.81
N GLU A 58 -1.67 1.73 0.50
CA GLU A 58 -0.91 2.78 1.15
C GLU A 58 -0.54 2.39 2.59
N CYS A 59 0.60 2.88 3.06
CA CYS A 59 1.02 2.77 4.45
C CYS A 59 1.67 4.10 4.88
N ASN A 60 1.05 4.76 5.85
CA ASN A 60 1.49 6.02 6.41
C ASN A 60 1.77 5.88 7.90
N VAL A 61 2.72 6.68 8.39
CA VAL A 61 3.03 6.75 9.82
C VAL A 61 2.08 7.77 10.45
N GLY A 62 1.38 7.36 11.50
CA GLY A 62 0.55 8.21 12.34
C GLY A 62 1.35 8.79 13.51
N LYS A 63 0.90 8.53 14.74
CA LYS A 63 1.58 9.00 15.96
C LYS A 63 2.88 8.21 16.20
N GLN A 64 3.98 8.92 16.44
CA GLN A 64 5.26 8.35 16.88
C GLN A 64 5.48 8.59 18.39
N GLY A 65 6.16 7.67 19.06
CA GLY A 65 6.43 7.69 20.51
C GLY A 65 6.76 6.29 21.00
N THR A 66 6.50 5.98 22.29
CA THR A 66 6.67 4.61 22.84
C THR A 66 5.86 3.55 22.10
N THR A 67 4.74 3.96 21.50
CA THR A 67 3.95 3.14 20.58
C THR A 67 3.76 3.95 19.31
N THR A 68 4.17 3.40 18.17
CA THR A 68 3.98 4.03 16.87
C THR A 68 2.73 3.47 16.21
N SER A 69 1.89 4.35 15.66
CA SER A 69 0.70 3.96 14.91
C SER A 69 0.99 4.00 13.40
N TYR A 70 0.57 2.97 12.67
CA TYR A 70 0.57 2.93 11.21
C TYR A 70 -0.86 2.97 10.69
N ILE A 71 -1.10 3.83 9.71
CA ILE A 71 -2.37 3.93 8.99
C ILE A 71 -2.19 3.20 7.67
N ILE A 72 -2.84 2.05 7.54
CA ILE A 72 -2.67 1.12 6.41
C ILE A 72 -3.98 1.07 5.64
N LYS A 73 -3.90 1.38 4.34
CA LYS A 73 -4.99 1.20 3.38
C LYS A 73 -4.70 -0.06 2.56
N TYR A 74 -5.61 -1.02 2.57
CA TYR A 74 -5.43 -2.32 1.93
C TYR A 74 -6.74 -2.86 1.36
N ASN A 75 -6.65 -3.84 0.47
CA ASN A 75 -7.79 -4.58 -0.06
C ASN A 75 -8.02 -5.86 0.78
N PRO A 76 -9.12 -5.97 1.55
CA PRO A 76 -9.40 -7.11 2.40
C PRO A 76 -9.74 -8.38 1.63
N LYS A 77 -9.93 -8.31 0.30
CA LYS A 77 -10.08 -9.49 -0.56
C LYS A 77 -8.73 -10.15 -0.90
N VAL A 78 -7.63 -9.43 -0.72
CA VAL A 78 -6.28 -9.88 -1.08
C VAL A 78 -5.46 -10.19 0.17
N ILE A 79 -5.54 -9.34 1.20
CA ILE A 79 -4.77 -9.48 2.44
C ILE A 79 -5.66 -9.26 3.65
N ASN A 80 -5.43 -10.02 4.72
CA ASN A 80 -6.15 -9.88 5.99
C ASN A 80 -5.31 -9.13 7.05
N VAL A 81 -5.96 -8.74 8.15
CA VAL A 81 -5.31 -7.99 9.23
C VAL A 81 -4.25 -8.81 9.97
N GLU A 82 -4.45 -10.13 10.07
CA GLU A 82 -3.52 -11.04 10.75
C GLU A 82 -2.20 -11.15 10.00
N GLU A 83 -2.22 -11.16 8.67
CA GLU A 83 -1.04 -11.19 7.81
C GLU A 83 -0.28 -9.86 7.85
N LEU A 84 -1.00 -8.73 7.88
CA LEU A 84 -0.40 -7.41 8.13
C LEU A 84 0.33 -7.38 9.48
N ASN A 85 -0.34 -7.84 10.54
CA ASN A 85 0.23 -7.88 11.89
C ASN A 85 1.42 -8.84 11.97
N SER A 86 1.29 -10.03 11.40
CA SER A 86 2.35 -11.03 11.32
C SER A 86 3.57 -10.49 10.58
N THR A 87 3.38 -9.75 9.48
CA THR A 87 4.48 -9.13 8.76
C THR A 87 5.24 -8.12 9.62
N ILE A 88 4.52 -7.30 10.39
CA ILE A 88 5.13 -6.35 11.33
C ILE A 88 5.95 -7.08 12.39
N GLU A 89 5.37 -8.08 13.04
CA GLU A 89 6.03 -8.83 14.12
C GLU A 89 7.20 -9.69 13.62
N ASN A 90 7.16 -10.11 12.36
CA ASN A 90 8.23 -10.87 11.72
C ASN A 90 9.30 -9.98 11.07
N THR A 91 9.15 -8.65 11.13
CA THR A 91 10.16 -7.72 10.64
C THR A 91 11.40 -7.79 11.53
N ALA A 92 12.57 -7.88 10.89
CA ALA A 92 13.86 -7.96 11.56
C ALA A 92 14.20 -6.60 12.21
N GLY A 93 14.79 -6.63 13.40
CA GLY A 93 15.26 -5.43 14.09
C GLY A 93 16.37 -4.70 13.33
N CYS A 94 16.41 -3.36 13.43
CA CYS A 94 17.48 -2.57 12.80
C CYS A 94 18.85 -2.79 13.47
N GLU A 95 18.89 -3.08 14.78
CA GLU A 95 20.13 -3.32 15.52
C GLU A 95 20.65 -4.75 15.32
N ASN A 96 19.74 -5.72 15.37
CA ASN A 96 20.06 -7.13 15.21
C ASN A 96 19.03 -7.79 14.28
N PRO A 97 19.44 -8.28 13.10
CA PRO A 97 18.53 -8.85 12.12
C PRO A 97 17.91 -10.18 12.56
N ASN A 98 18.46 -10.84 13.57
CA ASN A 98 17.89 -12.06 14.15
C ASN A 98 16.76 -11.76 15.15
N ASP A 99 16.64 -10.52 15.61
CA ASP A 99 15.64 -10.13 16.59
C ASP A 99 14.32 -9.76 15.93
N ARG A 100 13.24 -10.02 16.68
CA ARG A 100 11.85 -9.65 16.33
C ARG A 100 11.26 -8.78 17.43
N PRO A 101 11.78 -7.55 17.60
CA PRO A 101 11.43 -6.70 18.74
C PRO A 101 10.01 -6.12 18.62
N TYR A 102 9.45 -6.08 17.42
CA TYR A 102 8.17 -5.43 17.17
C TYR A 102 6.99 -6.28 17.64
N LYS A 103 6.00 -5.64 18.24
CA LYS A 103 4.76 -6.29 18.71
C LYS A 103 3.55 -5.42 18.39
N VAL A 104 2.50 -6.04 17.85
CA VAL A 104 1.25 -5.34 17.58
C VAL A 104 0.39 -5.32 18.84
N LYS A 105 -0.05 -4.14 19.26
CA LYS A 105 -1.04 -4.00 20.33
C LYS A 105 -2.42 -4.38 19.79
N LYS A 106 -2.90 -5.55 20.21
CA LYS A 106 -4.31 -5.94 20.03
C LYS A 106 -5.20 -4.97 20.83
N LYS A 107 -6.30 -4.54 20.23
CA LYS A 107 -7.33 -3.74 20.90
C LYS A 107 -8.07 -4.58 21.93
#